data_AF-A0A7Z7YS28-F1
#
_entry.id   AF-A0A7Z7YS28-F1
#
_cell.length_a   1.000
_cell.length_b   1.000
_cell.length_c   1.000
_cell.angle_alpha   90.00
_cell.angle_beta   90.00
_cell.angle_gamma   90.00
#
_symmetry.space_group_name_H-M   'P 1'
#
loop_
_entity.id
_entity.type
_entity.pdbx_description
1 polymer ?
#
loop_
_entity_poly.entity_id
_entity_poly.type
_entity_poly.pdbx_seq_one_letter_code
_entity_poly.pdbx_strand_id
1 'polypeptide(L)'
;MDKYQSMTQLEKETTEGVDWRKDTKNTGNQVLIVAPHGGSIEQGTTELTKALADKGNYDYYSFEGIRPKNNSELHVTSTHYDDPTLNQMIKNRTATISIHGASGTEEIIYLGGPRSDLRN
;
A
#
# COMPACT_ATOMS: atom_id res chain seq x y z
N MET A 1 -1.48 1.88 18.01
CA MET A 1 -0.01 1.78 17.92
C MET A 1 0.28 0.51 17.16
N ASP A 2 1.18 0.58 16.19
CA ASP A 2 1.50 -0.58 15.35
C ASP A 2 2.24 -1.63 16.15
N LYS A 3 2.00 -2.90 15.81
CA LYS A 3 2.69 -4.03 16.43
C LYS A 3 4.17 -4.05 16.05
N TYR A 4 4.45 -3.78 14.78
CA TYR A 4 5.80 -3.67 14.25
C TYR A 4 6.15 -2.19 14.04
N GLN A 5 7.39 -1.82 14.36
CA GLN A 5 7.86 -0.44 14.23
C GLN A 5 8.44 -0.13 12.84
N SER A 6 8.56 -1.13 11.97
CA SER A 6 8.95 -0.98 10.58
C SER A 6 8.59 -2.23 9.76
N MET A 7 8.60 -2.12 8.42
CA MET A 7 8.44 -3.25 7.51
C MET A 7 9.61 -4.23 7.62
N THR A 8 10.84 -3.72 7.81
CA THR A 8 12.01 -4.56 8.10
C THR A 8 11.78 -5.45 9.32
N GLN A 9 11.19 -4.92 10.40
CA GLN A 9 10.85 -5.73 11.56
C GLN A 9 9.74 -6.73 11.25
N LEU A 10 8.65 -6.28 10.60
CA LEU A 10 7.52 -7.12 10.23
C LEU A 10 7.98 -8.31 9.40
N GLU A 11 8.73 -8.09 8.32
CA GLU A 11 9.19 -9.15 7.41
C GLU A 11 10.14 -10.14 8.09
N LYS A 12 10.92 -9.69 9.08
CA LYS A 12 11.80 -10.57 9.87
C LYS A 12 11.02 -11.49 10.81
N GLU A 13 9.89 -11.04 11.33
CA GLU A 13 9.11 -11.73 12.37
C GLU A 13 7.87 -12.45 11.81
N THR A 14 7.66 -12.43 10.49
CA THR A 14 6.53 -13.05 9.79
C THR A 14 7.01 -13.76 8.53
N THR A 15 6.12 -14.48 7.85
CA THR A 15 6.47 -15.32 6.69
C THR A 15 5.67 -14.92 5.44
N GLU A 16 6.37 -14.58 4.36
CA GLU A 16 5.76 -14.36 3.05
C GLU A 16 5.03 -15.63 2.56
N GLY A 17 3.88 -15.45 1.91
CA GLY A 17 3.02 -16.54 1.45
C GLY A 17 2.18 -17.19 2.54
N VAL A 18 2.40 -16.85 3.81
CA VAL A 18 1.60 -17.30 4.96
C VAL A 18 0.89 -16.13 5.63
N ASP A 19 1.64 -15.10 5.99
CA ASP A 19 1.13 -13.92 6.69
C ASP A 19 0.76 -12.81 5.72
N TRP A 20 1.62 -12.60 4.72
CA TRP A 20 1.50 -11.54 3.74
C TRP A 20 2.05 -11.97 2.38
N ARG A 21 1.78 -11.20 1.33
CA ARG A 21 2.48 -11.28 0.04
C ARG A 21 2.61 -9.88 -0.56
N LYS A 22 3.56 -9.71 -1.47
CA LYS A 22 3.66 -8.48 -2.28
C LYS A 22 3.16 -8.78 -3.68
N ASP A 23 2.18 -8.01 -4.15
CA ASP A 23 1.75 -8.05 -5.54
C ASP A 23 2.13 -6.75 -6.24
N THR A 24 2.78 -6.86 -7.40
CA THR A 24 3.38 -5.71 -8.08
C THR A 24 3.28 -5.82 -9.60
N LYS A 25 3.12 -4.66 -10.23
CA LYS A 25 3.39 -4.44 -11.67
C LYS A 25 4.40 -3.31 -11.76
N ASN A 26 5.57 -3.60 -12.32
CA ASN A 26 6.67 -2.65 -12.41
C ASN A 26 7.29 -2.64 -13.82
N THR A 27 6.67 -1.89 -14.72
CA THR A 27 7.07 -1.74 -16.12
C THR A 27 7.92 -0.49 -16.38
N GLY A 28 8.12 0.36 -15.35
CA GLY A 28 8.82 1.64 -15.47
C GLY A 28 7.90 2.82 -15.85
N ASN A 29 6.58 2.68 -15.66
CA ASN A 29 5.63 3.77 -15.89
C ASN A 29 5.92 4.99 -14.99
N GLN A 30 5.60 6.21 -15.42
CA GLN A 30 5.84 7.41 -14.63
C GLN A 30 4.97 7.51 -13.37
N VAL A 31 3.83 6.81 -13.34
CA VAL A 31 2.87 6.80 -12.22
C VAL A 31 2.86 5.44 -11.54
N LEU A 32 2.86 5.47 -10.21
CA LEU A 32 2.75 4.29 -9.35
C LEU A 32 1.55 4.42 -8.41
N ILE A 33 0.63 3.45 -8.45
CA ILE A 33 -0.48 3.35 -7.49
C ILE A 33 -0.08 2.38 -6.38
N VAL A 34 -0.24 2.76 -5.12
CA VAL A 34 0.27 1.97 -3.99
C VAL A 34 -0.82 1.70 -2.96
N ALA A 35 -0.89 0.46 -2.48
CA ALA A 35 -1.62 0.08 -1.28
C ALA A 35 -0.62 -0.52 -0.28
N PRO A 36 -0.02 0.30 0.62
CA PRO A 36 0.90 -0.20 1.64
C PRO A 36 0.20 -1.13 2.65
N HIS A 37 -1.13 -1.03 2.76
CA HIS A 37 -1.99 -1.81 3.66
C HIS A 37 -3.04 -2.62 2.88
N GLY A 38 -2.60 -3.32 1.84
CA GLY A 38 -3.44 -4.16 1.00
C GLY A 38 -4.02 -5.41 1.67
N GLY A 39 -4.82 -6.13 0.89
CA GLY A 39 -5.48 -7.37 1.29
C GLY A 39 -6.43 -7.13 2.46
N SER A 40 -6.25 -7.91 3.52
CA SER A 40 -7.10 -7.83 4.71
C SER A 40 -6.60 -6.84 5.77
N ILE A 41 -5.56 -6.04 5.51
CA ILE A 41 -5.08 -4.99 6.44
C ILE A 41 -6.06 -3.82 6.41
N GLU A 42 -6.23 -3.20 5.25
CA GLU A 42 -7.27 -2.21 4.95
C GLU A 42 -8.07 -2.73 3.73
N GLN A 43 -9.22 -3.34 4.01
CA GLN A 43 -9.99 -4.07 2.99
C GLN A 43 -10.41 -3.18 1.82
N GLY A 44 -10.32 -3.72 0.59
CA GLY A 44 -10.69 -3.05 -0.65
C GLY A 44 -9.58 -2.22 -1.30
N THR A 45 -8.50 -1.92 -0.57
CA THR A 45 -7.40 -1.08 -1.09
C THR A 45 -6.62 -1.77 -2.22
N THR A 46 -6.45 -3.10 -2.17
CA THR A 46 -5.80 -3.89 -3.23
C THR A 46 -6.61 -3.87 -4.52
N GLU A 47 -7.90 -4.15 -4.43
CA GLU A 47 -8.81 -4.20 -5.57
C GLU A 47 -8.88 -2.83 -6.24
N LEU A 48 -9.01 -1.76 -5.45
CA LEU A 48 -9.04 -0.39 -5.97
C LEU A 48 -7.70 0.00 -6.62
N THR A 49 -6.57 -0.37 -5.99
CA THR A 49 -5.23 -0.10 -6.54
C THR A 49 -5.04 -0.76 -7.91
N LYS A 50 -5.40 -2.04 -8.04
CA LYS A 50 -5.31 -2.78 -9.31
C LYS A 50 -6.27 -2.20 -10.35
N ALA A 51 -7.52 -1.91 -9.98
CA ALA A 51 -8.49 -1.31 -10.89
C ALA A 51 -8.05 0.07 -11.43
N LEU A 52 -7.46 0.92 -10.58
CA LEU A 52 -6.91 2.21 -11.00
C LEU A 52 -5.69 2.04 -11.91
N ALA A 53 -4.79 1.12 -11.55
CA ALA A 53 -3.61 0.83 -12.36
C ALA A 53 -3.97 0.26 -13.73
N ASP A 54 -4.97 -0.62 -13.81
CA ASP A 54 -5.46 -1.17 -15.07
C ASP A 54 -6.13 -0.09 -15.92
N LYS A 55 -7.01 0.73 -15.31
CA LYS A 55 -7.72 1.82 -16.01
C LYS A 55 -6.77 2.87 -16.58
N GLY A 56 -5.70 3.21 -15.85
CA GLY A 56 -4.72 4.21 -16.23
C GLY A 56 -3.48 3.67 -16.95
N ASN A 57 -3.37 2.35 -17.11
CA ASN A 57 -2.15 1.66 -17.50
C ASN A 57 -0.92 2.12 -16.68
N TYR A 58 -1.05 2.14 -15.37
CA TYR A 58 0.02 2.49 -14.43
C TYR A 58 0.70 1.24 -13.86
N ASP A 59 1.81 1.48 -13.18
CA ASP A 59 2.44 0.49 -12.31
C ASP A 59 1.74 0.47 -10.95
N TYR A 60 1.83 -0.64 -10.23
CA TYR A 60 1.26 -0.74 -8.89
C TYR A 60 2.10 -1.56 -7.93
N TYR A 61 1.87 -1.29 -6.64
CA TYR A 61 2.38 -2.06 -5.51
C TYR A 61 1.24 -2.31 -4.51
N SER A 62 1.09 -3.54 -4.04
CA SER A 62 0.19 -3.86 -2.93
C SER A 62 0.88 -4.82 -1.96
N PHE A 63 0.99 -4.43 -0.70
CA PHE A 63 1.38 -5.32 0.39
C PHE A 63 0.13 -5.92 1.00
N GLU A 64 -0.13 -7.20 0.76
CA GLU A 64 -1.40 -7.83 1.09
C GLU A 64 -1.29 -8.68 2.36
N GLY A 65 -2.04 -8.34 3.40
CA GLY A 65 -2.25 -9.25 4.53
C GLY A 65 -3.18 -10.38 4.12
N ILE A 66 -2.72 -11.63 4.24
CA ILE A 66 -3.43 -12.84 3.75
C ILE A 66 -3.79 -13.82 4.89
N ARG A 67 -3.61 -13.42 6.15
CA ARG A 67 -4.00 -14.25 7.29
C ARG A 67 -5.52 -14.44 7.30
N PRO A 68 -6.03 -15.56 7.86
CA PRO A 68 -7.47 -15.72 8.07
C PRO A 68 -8.05 -14.74 9.10
N LYS A 69 -7.22 -14.16 9.97
CA LYS A 69 -7.62 -13.18 11.00
C LYS A 69 -6.43 -12.32 11.44
N ASN A 70 -6.69 -11.23 12.16
CA ASN A 70 -5.70 -10.35 12.78
C ASN A 70 -4.71 -9.71 11.79
N ASN A 71 -5.15 -9.39 10.58
CA ASN A 71 -4.31 -8.69 9.59
C ASN A 71 -4.02 -7.24 9.98
N SER A 72 -4.81 -6.63 10.86
CA SER A 72 -4.50 -5.31 11.42
C SER A 72 -3.17 -5.29 12.20
N GLU A 73 -2.69 -6.44 12.66
CA GLU A 73 -1.36 -6.57 13.26
C GLU A 73 -0.21 -6.38 12.26
N LEU A 74 -0.48 -6.52 10.95
CA LEU A 74 0.49 -6.31 9.87
C LEU A 74 0.53 -4.85 9.40
N HIS A 75 -0.25 -3.95 10.02
CA HIS A 75 -0.20 -2.53 9.73
C HIS A 75 1.11 -1.92 10.26
N VAL A 76 1.78 -1.14 9.40
CA VAL A 76 2.93 -0.30 9.75
C VAL A 76 2.65 1.08 9.16
N THR A 77 2.54 2.11 10.00
CA THR A 77 2.23 3.47 9.57
C THR A 77 3.18 3.96 8.48
N SER A 78 2.64 4.75 7.53
CA SER A 78 3.39 5.28 6.38
C SER A 78 4.67 6.02 6.77
N THR A 79 4.73 6.65 7.95
CA THR A 79 5.92 7.36 8.45
C THR A 79 7.05 6.43 8.89
N HIS A 80 6.77 5.13 9.09
CA HIS A 80 7.73 4.10 9.47
C HIS A 80 7.86 2.99 8.39
N TYR A 81 7.24 3.18 7.23
CA TYR A 81 7.15 2.16 6.18
C TYR A 81 8.46 2.09 5.38
N ASP A 82 9.38 1.21 5.79
CA ASP A 82 10.72 1.05 5.22
C ASP A 82 10.86 -0.14 4.24
N ASP A 83 9.75 -0.59 3.64
CA ASP A 83 9.75 -1.71 2.69
C ASP A 83 10.75 -1.48 1.53
N PRO A 84 11.75 -2.35 1.33
CA PRO A 84 12.78 -2.14 0.34
C PRO A 84 12.26 -2.22 -1.11
N THR A 85 11.20 -3.00 -1.37
CA THR A 85 10.60 -3.15 -2.69
C THR A 85 9.85 -1.88 -3.08
N LEU A 86 8.97 -1.39 -2.22
CA LEU A 86 8.24 -0.15 -2.46
C LEU A 86 9.20 1.05 -2.58
N ASN A 87 10.18 1.15 -1.69
CA ASN A 87 11.20 2.20 -1.74
C ASN A 87 11.97 2.19 -3.06
N GLN A 88 12.28 1.00 -3.60
CA GLN A 88 12.92 0.89 -4.90
C GLN A 88 11.96 1.27 -6.05
N MET A 89 10.68 0.88 -5.96
CA MET A 89 9.68 1.17 -6.98
C MET A 89 9.32 2.65 -7.06
N ILE A 90 9.36 3.39 -5.96
CA ILE A 90 9.08 4.83 -5.93
C ILE A 90 10.18 5.65 -6.61
N LYS A 91 11.42 5.14 -6.66
CA LYS A 91 12.53 5.84 -7.31
C LYS A 91 12.19 6.14 -8.76
N ASN A 92 12.44 7.38 -9.16
CA ASN A 92 12.25 7.89 -10.52
C ASN A 92 10.79 7.91 -11.03
N ARG A 93 9.80 7.77 -10.15
CA ARG A 93 8.39 8.05 -10.50
C ARG A 93 8.15 9.54 -10.52
N THR A 94 7.30 9.98 -11.44
CA THR A 94 6.79 11.36 -11.47
C THR A 94 5.70 11.55 -10.42
N ALA A 95 4.88 10.52 -10.20
CA ALA A 95 3.81 10.57 -9.21
C ALA A 95 3.61 9.21 -8.53
N THR A 96 3.27 9.26 -7.25
CA THR A 96 2.83 8.10 -6.47
C THR A 96 1.51 8.45 -5.79
N ILE A 97 0.50 7.61 -5.97
CA ILE A 97 -0.82 7.77 -5.35
C ILE A 97 -1.00 6.62 -4.36
N SER A 98 -1.14 6.93 -3.07
CA SER A 98 -1.37 5.94 -2.02
C SER A 98 -2.85 5.80 -1.71
N ILE A 99 -3.33 4.55 -1.69
CA ILE A 99 -4.69 4.17 -1.34
C ILE A 99 -4.67 3.59 0.06
N HIS A 100 -5.46 4.18 0.95
CA HIS A 100 -5.62 3.76 2.34
C HIS A 100 -7.12 3.58 2.66
N GLY A 101 -7.41 2.65 3.56
CA GLY A 101 -8.70 2.52 4.22
C GLY A 101 -8.75 3.41 5.46
N ALA A 102 -9.92 3.98 5.73
CA ALA A 102 -10.20 4.70 6.96
C ALA A 102 -11.42 4.09 7.64
N SER A 103 -11.33 3.86 8.95
CA SER A 103 -12.46 3.38 9.74
C SER A 103 -13.56 4.45 9.79
N GLY A 104 -14.80 4.06 9.52
CA GLY A 104 -15.95 4.95 9.54
C GLY A 104 -17.19 4.24 9.01
N THR A 105 -18.36 4.84 9.23
CA THR A 105 -19.64 4.34 8.69
C THR A 105 -20.16 5.20 7.54
N GLU A 106 -19.52 6.35 7.29
CA GLU A 106 -19.90 7.28 6.23
C GLU A 106 -19.08 7.02 4.96
N GLU A 107 -19.70 7.22 3.80
CA GLU A 107 -19.03 7.12 2.50
C GLU A 107 -18.24 8.41 2.23
N ILE A 108 -17.02 8.48 2.78
CA ILE A 108 -16.14 9.66 2.68
C ILE A 108 -14.78 9.27 2.12
N ILE A 109 -14.24 10.13 1.25
CA ILE A 109 -12.86 10.05 0.76
C ILE A 109 -12.08 11.24 1.33
N TYR A 110 -11.00 10.96 2.05
CA TYR A 110 -10.05 11.96 2.50
C TYR A 110 -8.89 12.04 1.51
N LEU A 111 -8.72 13.19 0.86
CA LEU A 111 -7.61 13.45 -0.05
C LEU A 111 -6.51 14.25 0.65
N GLY A 112 -5.29 13.71 0.68
CA GLY A 112 -4.13 14.30 1.35
C GLY A 112 -2.88 14.29 0.48
N GLY A 113 -1.71 14.35 1.13
CA GLY A 113 -0.39 14.33 0.47
C GLY A 113 0.24 15.72 0.31
N PRO A 114 1.48 15.80 -0.22
CA PRO A 114 2.18 17.06 -0.44
C PRO A 114 1.40 18.01 -1.37
N ARG A 115 1.67 19.32 -1.24
CA ARG A 115 1.08 20.31 -2.14
C ARG A 115 1.52 20.03 -3.57
N SER A 116 0.55 19.71 -4.44
CA SER A 116 0.76 19.38 -5.85
C SER A 116 -0.52 19.64 -6.64
N ASP A 117 -0.41 19.74 -7.96
CA ASP A 117 -1.57 19.89 -8.86
C ASP A 117 -2.43 18.63 -8.91
N LEU A 118 -1.89 17.46 -8.52
CA LEU A 118 -2.64 16.21 -8.40
C LEU A 118 -3.64 16.21 -7.23
N ARG A 119 -3.44 17.10 -6.25
CA ARG A 119 -4.24 17.16 -5.02
C ARG A 119 -5.35 18.22 -5.08
N ASN A 120 -5.41 19.04 -6.13
CA ASN A 120 -6.24 20.26 -6.18
C ASN A 120 -7.29 20.22 -7.28
#